data_AF-A0A7K5U3H2-F1
#
_entry.id   AF-A0A7K5U3H2-F1
#
_cell.length_a   1.000
_cell.length_b   1.000
_cell.length_c   1.000
_cell.angle_alpha   90.00
_cell.angle_beta   90.00
_cell.angle_gamma   90.00
#
_symmetry.space_group_name_H-M   'P 1'
#
loop_
_entity.id
_entity.type
_entity.pdbx_description
1 polymer ?
#
loop_
_entity_poly.entity_id
_entity_poly.type
_entity_poly.pdbx_seq_one_letter_code
_entity_poly.pdbx_strand_id
1 'polypeptide(L)'
;SFESAEEEYQGQTKRKCVRRKKQKSSLQISNNLHGEQTDCGMQGTLVQDNLQLQQTDSPKISRNKKRKMKKKRQKEKKRAAGLVTKITSVDFTYQPDKNNREEAAGLKDIDEKANSILDFLQATQQIYFADKKSACTDTAVNSATAQELLQYLESRTISSSDVTHLHRLKSLVLLRDIERLKDALKQFQEQSLMLPDHTKVATSLFHYWITDILPVKNRK
;
A
#
# COMPACT_ATOMS: atom_id res chain seq x y z
N SER A 1 34.84 -36.85 21.37
CA SER A 1 35.74 -35.94 20.66
C SER A 1 35.64 -34.56 21.27
N PHE A 2 36.80 -33.94 21.43
CA PHE A 2 37.02 -32.60 21.93
C PHE A 2 36.46 -31.53 20.98
N GLU A 3 36.38 -30.32 21.54
CA GLU A 3 36.69 -29.02 20.93
C GLU A 3 35.54 -28.03 20.63
N SER A 4 35.43 -27.08 21.59
CA SER A 4 35.17 -25.64 21.46
C SER A 4 35.27 -25.04 20.06
N ALA A 5 34.28 -24.21 19.73
CA ALA A 5 34.45 -23.05 18.86
C ALA A 5 33.80 -21.84 19.52
N GLU A 6 34.64 -21.09 20.23
CA GLU A 6 34.43 -19.71 20.65
C GLU A 6 34.14 -18.87 19.39
N GLU A 7 33.08 -18.05 19.38
CA GLU A 7 32.94 -17.00 18.36
C GLU A 7 32.89 -15.61 19.00
N GLU A 8 33.70 -14.77 18.39
CA GLU A 8 34.43 -13.66 18.97
C GLU A 8 33.65 -12.35 18.86
N TYR A 9 33.90 -11.51 19.85
CA TYR A 9 33.42 -10.14 20.01
C TYR A 9 33.55 -9.28 18.73
N GLN A 10 32.46 -8.64 18.30
CA GLN A 10 32.53 -7.38 17.54
C GLN A 10 31.88 -6.25 18.33
N GLY A 11 32.73 -5.56 19.09
CA GLY A 11 32.38 -4.34 19.82
C GLY A 11 32.00 -3.20 18.89
N GLN A 12 30.87 -2.56 19.18
CA GLN A 12 30.44 -1.30 18.57
C GLN A 12 31.51 -0.22 18.78
N THR A 13 32.09 0.28 17.69
CA THR A 13 33.04 1.39 17.75
C THR A 13 32.29 2.71 18.04
N LYS A 14 32.38 3.18 19.30
CA LYS A 14 31.86 4.49 19.71
C LYS A 14 32.68 5.61 19.06
N ARG A 15 32.06 6.36 18.13
CA ARG A 15 32.64 7.56 17.51
C ARG A 15 32.84 8.67 18.54
N LYS A 16 34.09 8.95 18.93
CA LYS A 16 34.44 10.10 19.80
C LYS A 16 34.52 11.38 18.95
N CYS A 17 33.69 12.38 19.27
CA CYS A 17 33.77 13.71 18.67
C CYS A 17 34.97 14.50 19.24
N VAL A 18 36.02 14.69 18.45
CA VAL A 18 37.17 15.52 18.82
C VAL A 18 36.84 17.00 18.60
N ARG A 19 36.83 17.76 19.69
CA ARG A 19 36.54 19.20 19.67
C ARG A 19 37.84 19.98 19.45
N ARG A 20 38.10 20.44 18.22
CA ARG A 20 39.29 21.26 17.91
C ARG A 20 39.20 22.63 18.59
N LYS A 21 40.22 22.97 19.40
CA LYS A 21 40.39 24.28 20.03
C LYS A 21 40.97 25.25 18.98
N LYS A 22 40.31 26.40 18.79
CA LYS A 22 40.72 27.43 17.81
C LYS A 22 41.94 28.19 18.36
N GLN A 23 43.08 28.09 17.70
CA GLN A 23 44.23 28.97 17.95
C GLN A 23 43.90 30.36 17.37
N LYS A 24 44.15 31.43 18.14
CA LYS A 24 44.01 32.82 17.66
C LYS A 24 45.30 33.18 16.92
N SER A 25 45.23 33.44 15.61
CA SER A 25 46.36 34.02 14.88
C SER A 25 46.48 35.50 15.25
N SER A 26 47.49 35.84 16.06
CA SER A 26 47.96 37.22 16.18
C SER A 26 48.83 37.52 14.96
N LEU A 27 48.24 38.10 13.92
CA LEU A 27 49.03 38.78 12.90
C LEU A 27 49.37 40.16 13.45
N GLN A 28 50.62 40.29 13.87
CA GLN A 28 51.28 41.58 14.09
C GLN A 28 51.30 42.32 12.75
N ILE A 29 50.74 43.52 12.75
CA ILE A 29 50.81 44.48 11.66
C ILE A 29 52.22 45.08 11.73
N SER A 30 53.10 44.74 10.79
CA SER A 30 54.35 45.46 10.58
C SER A 30 54.12 46.56 9.54
N ASN A 31 54.47 47.79 9.93
CA ASN A 31 54.29 49.00 9.16
C ASN A 31 55.38 49.20 8.09
N ASN A 32 54.98 49.91 7.01
CA ASN A 32 55.72 50.83 6.14
C ASN A 32 56.72 50.32 5.08
N LEU A 33 56.44 50.67 3.81
CA LEU A 33 57.31 51.31 2.79
C LEU A 33 56.46 51.43 1.49
N HIS A 34 55.91 52.59 1.10
CA HIS A 34 56.44 53.72 0.30
C HIS A 34 56.89 53.40 -1.14
N GLY A 35 56.36 54.20 -2.09
CA GLY A 35 56.63 54.22 -3.55
C GLY A 35 55.31 54.36 -4.33
N GLU A 36 54.72 55.56 -4.47
CA GLU A 36 54.77 56.46 -5.65
C GLU A 36 54.28 55.81 -6.97
N GLN A 37 53.53 56.44 -7.88
CA GLN A 37 52.87 57.75 -8.03
C GLN A 37 52.28 57.70 -9.45
N THR A 38 51.00 58.00 -9.67
CA THR A 38 50.57 58.84 -10.81
C THR A 38 49.21 59.46 -10.49
N ASP A 39 49.17 60.77 -10.66
CA ASP A 39 48.22 61.77 -10.22
C ASP A 39 47.26 62.21 -11.35
N CYS A 40 46.20 62.94 -10.98
CA CYS A 40 45.37 63.92 -11.69
C CYS A 40 43.88 63.72 -11.34
N GLY A 41 43.18 64.58 -10.58
CA GLY A 41 43.56 65.81 -9.90
C GLY A 41 42.37 66.42 -9.11
N MET A 42 42.74 67.24 -8.11
CA MET A 42 42.07 68.45 -7.54
C MET A 42 40.64 68.29 -6.95
N GLN A 43 40.46 68.16 -5.63
CA GLN A 43 40.49 69.15 -4.52
C GLN A 43 39.22 70.03 -4.34
N GLY A 44 38.73 70.05 -3.09
CA GLY A 44 37.71 70.95 -2.51
C GLY A 44 36.34 70.25 -2.38
N THR A 45 35.72 70.00 -1.23
CA THR A 45 35.64 70.84 -0.02
C THR A 45 35.10 69.99 1.14
N LEU A 46 35.77 70.05 2.29
CA LEU A 46 35.23 69.67 3.60
C LEU A 46 34.22 70.75 4.04
N VAL A 47 32.93 70.61 3.72
CA VAL A 47 31.86 71.32 4.44
C VAL A 47 30.64 70.41 4.53
N GLN A 48 30.06 70.41 5.72
CA GLN A 48 28.91 69.67 6.19
C GLN A 48 27.74 69.61 5.21
N ASP A 49 27.34 68.40 4.84
CA ASP A 49 25.93 68.11 4.51
C ASP A 49 25.48 66.93 5.37
N ASN A 50 25.30 67.26 6.66
CA ASN A 50 24.77 66.39 7.71
C ASN A 50 23.25 66.52 7.85
N LEU A 51 22.53 67.01 6.84
CA LEU A 51 21.10 67.27 6.94
C LEU A 51 20.41 66.99 5.61
N GLN A 52 20.05 65.72 5.37
CA GLN A 52 18.89 65.26 4.57
C GLN A 52 19.12 63.86 3.96
N LEU A 53 19.48 62.90 4.79
CA LEU A 53 18.93 61.55 4.62
C LEU A 53 17.99 61.36 5.79
N GLN A 54 16.75 61.80 5.58
CA GLN A 54 15.64 61.52 6.47
C GLN A 54 15.72 60.05 6.83
N GLN A 55 16.01 59.81 8.10
CA GLN A 55 15.90 58.51 8.74
C GLN A 55 14.42 58.12 8.63
N THR A 56 14.08 57.41 7.56
CA THR A 56 12.85 56.64 7.52
C THR A 56 12.90 55.72 8.73
N ASP A 57 11.92 55.89 9.62
CA ASP A 57 11.72 55.19 10.88
C ASP A 57 12.06 53.70 10.76
N SER A 58 13.35 53.39 10.96
CA SER A 58 13.81 52.02 10.97
C SER A 58 13.36 51.48 12.31
N PRO A 59 12.48 50.46 12.36
CA PRO A 59 11.99 49.95 13.62
C PRO A 59 13.20 49.64 14.50
N LYS A 60 13.22 50.16 15.74
CA LYS A 60 14.26 49.88 16.74
C LYS A 60 14.24 48.38 17.08
N ILE A 61 14.74 47.57 16.15
CA ILE A 61 14.74 46.12 16.26
C ILE A 61 15.77 45.75 17.32
N SER A 62 15.34 44.91 18.26
CA SER A 62 16.21 44.43 19.32
C SER A 62 17.47 43.78 18.75
N ARG A 63 18.59 43.83 19.49
CA ARG A 63 19.85 43.18 19.11
C ARG A 63 19.63 41.69 18.74
N ASN A 64 18.70 41.02 19.42
CA ASN A 64 18.31 39.64 19.12
C ASN A 64 17.60 39.51 17.76
N LYS A 65 16.65 40.41 17.45
CA LYS A 65 15.96 40.44 16.14
C LYS A 65 16.96 40.68 15.00
N LYS A 66 17.93 41.60 15.18
CA LYS A 66 19.04 41.79 14.21
C LYS A 66 19.83 40.51 13.97
N ARG A 67 20.22 39.81 15.06
CA ARG A 67 20.97 38.54 14.97
C ARG A 67 20.17 37.45 14.24
N LYS A 68 18.87 37.32 14.54
CA LYS A 68 17.97 36.35 13.89
C LYS A 68 17.81 36.63 12.40
N MET A 69 17.59 37.89 12.02
CA MET A 69 17.45 38.30 10.62
C MET A 69 18.75 38.08 9.82
N LYS A 70 19.91 38.39 10.40
CA LYS A 70 21.22 38.09 9.78
C LYS A 70 21.40 36.59 9.55
N LYS A 71 21.04 35.75 10.53
CA LYS A 71 21.10 34.28 10.41
C LYS A 71 20.15 33.75 9.33
N LYS A 72 18.92 34.30 9.24
CA LYS A 72 17.94 33.95 8.20
C LYS A 72 18.48 34.27 6.81
N ARG A 73 18.95 35.50 6.59
CA ARG A 73 19.53 35.94 5.31
C ARG A 73 20.76 35.13 4.89
N GLN A 74 21.62 34.76 5.85
CA GLN A 74 22.77 33.89 5.56
C GLN A 74 22.35 32.47 5.14
N LYS A 75 21.34 31.88 5.79
CA LYS A 75 20.82 30.55 5.44
C LYS A 75 20.18 30.55 4.05
N GLU A 76 19.43 31.60 3.75
CA GLU A 76 18.80 31.81 2.45
C GLU A 76 19.81 32.03 1.32
N LYS A 77 20.85 32.87 1.55
CA LYS A 77 21.95 33.05 0.59
C LYS A 77 22.65 31.72 0.26
N LYS A 78 22.87 30.86 1.27
CA LYS A 78 23.42 29.51 1.04
C LYS A 78 22.47 28.59 0.28
N ARG A 79 21.15 28.70 0.48
CA ARG A 79 20.14 27.93 -0.28
C ARG A 79 20.10 28.36 -1.75
N ALA A 80 20.11 29.67 -2.02
CA ALA A 80 20.13 30.22 -3.38
C ALA A 80 21.40 29.83 -4.14
N ALA A 81 22.55 29.77 -3.47
CA ALA A 81 23.81 29.31 -4.04
C ALA A 81 23.94 27.78 -4.14
N GLY A 82 22.90 27.00 -3.86
CA GLY A 82 22.92 25.52 -3.91
C GLY A 82 23.81 24.84 -2.86
N LEU A 83 24.49 25.60 -1.99
CA LEU A 83 25.42 25.14 -0.95
C LEU A 83 24.71 24.51 0.27
N VAL A 84 23.39 24.63 0.37
CA VAL A 84 22.61 23.85 1.32
C VAL A 84 22.20 22.57 0.63
N THR A 85 22.87 21.47 0.98
CA THR A 85 22.43 20.13 0.66
C THR A 85 20.96 20.00 1.07
N LYS A 86 20.09 19.90 0.07
CA LYS A 86 18.73 19.42 0.29
C LYS A 86 18.92 18.05 0.93
N ILE A 87 18.45 17.88 2.17
CA ILE A 87 18.30 16.54 2.73
C ILE A 87 17.31 15.91 1.76
N THR A 88 17.79 15.01 0.91
CA THR A 88 16.96 14.14 0.09
C THR A 88 16.13 13.37 1.11
N SER A 89 14.93 13.86 1.38
CA SER A 89 13.91 13.06 2.05
C SER A 89 13.73 11.88 1.12
N VAL A 90 14.30 10.74 1.49
CA VAL A 90 13.96 9.46 0.88
C VAL A 90 12.47 9.32 1.17
N ASP A 91 11.66 9.62 0.15
CA ASP A 91 10.24 9.36 0.20
C ASP A 91 10.13 7.84 0.24
N PHE A 92 9.85 7.32 1.42
CA PHE A 92 9.72 5.89 1.67
C PHE A 92 8.35 5.45 1.16
N THR A 93 8.10 5.70 -0.12
CA THR A 93 6.89 5.24 -0.77
C THR A 93 7.06 3.74 -0.95
N TYR A 94 6.47 3.00 -0.01
CA TYR A 94 6.31 1.56 -0.12
C TYR A 94 5.63 1.27 -1.46
N GLN A 95 6.41 0.79 -2.45
CA GLN A 95 5.85 0.11 -3.60
C GLN A 95 5.59 -1.32 -3.12
N PRO A 96 4.33 -1.73 -2.92
CA PRO A 96 4.05 -3.14 -2.76
C PRO A 96 4.52 -3.84 -4.03
N ASP A 97 5.39 -4.83 -3.87
CA ASP A 97 5.73 -5.74 -4.95
C ASP A 97 4.43 -6.34 -5.49
N LYS A 98 4.00 -5.85 -6.66
CA LYS A 98 2.74 -6.24 -7.31
C LYS A 98 2.66 -7.75 -7.53
N ASN A 99 3.82 -8.41 -7.56
CA ASN A 99 3.95 -9.83 -7.83
C ASN A 99 3.65 -10.71 -6.60
N ASN A 100 3.68 -10.19 -5.36
CA ASN A 100 3.42 -11.00 -4.17
C ASN A 100 2.03 -10.69 -3.55
N ARG A 101 1.52 -9.47 -3.75
CA ARG A 101 0.19 -9.10 -3.26
C ARG A 101 -0.93 -9.75 -4.07
N GLU A 102 -0.79 -9.90 -5.38
CA GLU A 102 -1.85 -10.50 -6.22
C GLU A 102 -1.98 -12.01 -6.01
N GLU A 103 -0.87 -12.72 -5.81
CA GLU A 103 -0.89 -14.17 -5.57
C GLU A 103 -1.39 -14.51 -4.16
N ALA A 104 -0.91 -13.80 -3.13
CA ALA A 104 -1.31 -14.05 -1.75
C ALA A 104 -2.70 -13.46 -1.39
N ALA A 105 -3.13 -12.37 -2.04
CA ALA A 105 -4.51 -11.86 -1.89
C ALA A 105 -5.50 -12.69 -2.71
N GLY A 106 -5.10 -13.18 -3.88
CA GLY A 106 -5.92 -14.07 -4.70
C GLY A 106 -6.22 -15.38 -3.99
N LEU A 107 -5.23 -16.01 -3.35
CA LEU A 107 -5.47 -17.25 -2.59
C LEU A 107 -6.45 -17.04 -1.42
N LYS A 108 -6.30 -15.95 -0.65
CA LYS A 108 -7.21 -15.63 0.47
C LYS A 108 -8.62 -15.35 -0.01
N ASP A 109 -8.77 -14.65 -1.12
CA ASP A 109 -10.07 -14.40 -1.75
C ASP A 109 -10.72 -15.70 -2.25
N ILE A 110 -9.94 -16.62 -2.83
CA ILE A 110 -10.44 -17.94 -3.25
C ILE A 110 -10.92 -18.76 -2.04
N ASP A 111 -10.16 -18.74 -0.95
CA ASP A 111 -10.48 -19.45 0.28
C ASP A 111 -11.77 -18.93 0.94
N GLU A 112 -11.92 -17.60 1.01
CA GLU A 112 -13.13 -16.95 1.50
C GLU A 112 -14.34 -17.28 0.61
N LYS A 113 -14.15 -17.28 -0.72
CA LYS A 113 -15.18 -17.71 -1.67
C LYS A 113 -15.55 -19.17 -1.46
N ALA A 114 -14.59 -20.07 -1.29
CA ALA A 114 -14.83 -21.50 -1.09
C ALA A 114 -15.66 -21.75 0.17
N ASN A 115 -15.30 -21.11 1.30
CA ASN A 115 -16.08 -21.18 2.53
C ASN A 115 -17.51 -20.66 2.32
N SER A 116 -17.66 -19.52 1.65
CA SER A 116 -18.96 -18.93 1.38
C SER A 116 -19.85 -19.77 0.44
N ILE A 117 -19.24 -20.53 -0.46
CA ILE A 117 -19.93 -21.49 -1.33
C ILE A 117 -20.32 -22.72 -0.53
N LEU A 118 -19.44 -23.22 0.34
CA LEU A 118 -19.70 -24.36 1.21
C LEU A 118 -20.93 -24.12 2.07
N ASP A 119 -20.99 -22.98 2.77
CA ASP A 119 -22.15 -22.60 3.59
C ASP A 119 -23.45 -22.57 2.76
N PHE A 120 -23.38 -21.98 1.56
CA PHE A 120 -24.53 -21.86 0.67
C PHE A 120 -25.01 -23.21 0.13
N LEU A 121 -24.09 -24.05 -0.33
CA LEU A 121 -24.43 -25.37 -0.88
C LEU A 121 -24.91 -26.31 0.23
N GLN A 122 -24.33 -26.24 1.42
CA GLN A 122 -24.78 -27.00 2.58
C GLN A 122 -26.21 -26.60 2.98
N ALA A 123 -26.53 -25.30 3.02
CA ALA A 123 -27.89 -24.82 3.27
C ALA A 123 -28.85 -25.26 2.15
N THR A 124 -28.44 -25.14 0.89
CA THR A 124 -29.24 -25.55 -0.27
C THR A 124 -29.53 -27.05 -0.23
N GLN A 125 -28.54 -27.88 0.11
CA GLN A 125 -28.67 -29.32 0.24
C GLN A 125 -29.69 -29.68 1.33
N GLN A 126 -29.63 -29.00 2.49
CA GLN A 126 -30.59 -29.23 3.56
C GLN A 126 -32.02 -28.91 3.13
N ILE A 127 -32.24 -27.79 2.45
CA ILE A 127 -33.56 -27.40 1.93
C ILE A 127 -34.03 -28.39 0.88
N TYR A 128 -33.17 -28.72 -0.09
CA TYR A 128 -33.46 -29.66 -1.15
C TYR A 128 -33.92 -31.02 -0.61
N PHE A 129 -33.17 -31.60 0.35
CA PHE A 129 -33.57 -32.87 0.95
C PHE A 129 -34.76 -32.75 1.88
N ALA A 130 -34.96 -31.63 2.59
CA ALA A 130 -36.17 -31.41 3.38
C ALA A 130 -37.42 -31.41 2.49
N ASP A 131 -37.38 -30.72 1.35
CA ASP A 131 -38.49 -30.66 0.40
C ASP A 131 -38.69 -31.99 -0.32
N LYS A 132 -37.62 -32.65 -0.78
CA LYS A 132 -37.71 -33.93 -1.51
C LYS A 132 -38.10 -35.11 -0.64
N LYS A 133 -37.85 -35.07 0.68
CA LYS A 133 -38.40 -36.06 1.63
C LYS A 133 -39.93 -36.11 1.61
N SER A 134 -40.58 -35.03 1.18
CA SER A 134 -42.04 -34.94 1.08
C SER A 134 -42.61 -35.28 -0.31
N ALA A 135 -41.78 -35.30 -1.35
CA ALA A 135 -42.17 -35.52 -2.74
C ALA A 135 -41.21 -36.51 -3.42
N CYS A 136 -41.33 -37.78 -3.07
CA CYS A 136 -40.52 -38.86 -3.63
C CYS A 136 -40.84 -39.06 -5.12
N THR A 137 -40.00 -38.50 -6.00
CA THR A 137 -39.84 -38.90 -7.40
C THR A 137 -38.39 -38.67 -7.82
N ASP A 138 -37.71 -39.75 -8.20
CA ASP A 138 -36.49 -39.85 -9.02
C ASP A 138 -35.43 -38.76 -8.82
N THR A 139 -34.70 -38.84 -7.71
CA THR A 139 -33.74 -37.80 -7.33
C THR A 139 -32.40 -38.02 -8.03
N ALA A 140 -32.13 -37.24 -9.09
CA ALA A 140 -30.84 -37.22 -9.81
C ALA A 140 -29.62 -36.80 -8.95
N VAL A 141 -29.84 -36.38 -7.70
CA VAL A 141 -28.82 -35.93 -6.75
C VAL A 141 -28.63 -37.01 -5.68
N ASN A 142 -27.58 -37.81 -5.80
CA ASN A 142 -27.23 -38.79 -4.78
C ASN A 142 -26.70 -38.06 -3.53
N SER A 143 -27.28 -38.34 -2.35
CA SER A 143 -26.86 -37.70 -1.09
C SER A 143 -25.37 -37.89 -0.80
N ALA A 144 -24.85 -39.10 -1.05
CA ALA A 144 -23.43 -39.41 -0.86
C ALA A 144 -22.53 -38.50 -1.71
N THR A 145 -22.79 -38.39 -3.01
CA THR A 145 -21.99 -37.53 -3.92
C THR A 145 -22.11 -36.04 -3.59
N ALA A 146 -23.24 -35.61 -3.01
CA ALA A 146 -23.41 -34.23 -2.57
C ALA A 146 -22.55 -33.91 -1.34
N GLN A 147 -22.47 -34.84 -0.39
CA GLN A 147 -21.60 -34.72 0.77
C GLN A 147 -20.11 -34.82 0.40
N GLU A 148 -19.75 -35.69 -0.54
CA GLU A 148 -18.40 -35.73 -1.09
C GLU A 148 -18.02 -34.37 -1.68
N LEU A 149 -18.88 -33.76 -2.52
CA LEU A 149 -18.65 -32.43 -3.07
C LEU A 149 -18.36 -31.37 -1.99
N LEU A 150 -19.12 -31.38 -0.89
CA LEU A 150 -18.88 -30.47 0.23
C LEU A 150 -17.53 -30.74 0.90
N GLN A 151 -17.16 -32.00 1.08
CA GLN A 151 -15.85 -32.37 1.63
C GLN A 151 -14.70 -31.96 0.70
N TYR A 152 -14.88 -32.01 -0.63
CA TYR A 152 -13.91 -31.49 -1.59
C TYR A 152 -13.73 -29.97 -1.47
N LEU A 153 -14.81 -29.21 -1.23
CA LEU A 153 -14.75 -27.78 -0.94
C LEU A 153 -14.06 -27.50 0.40
N GLU A 154 -14.40 -28.27 1.45
CA GLU A 154 -13.82 -28.14 2.78
C GLU A 154 -12.31 -28.42 2.79
N SER A 155 -11.90 -29.46 2.08
CA SER A 155 -10.49 -29.85 1.91
C SER A 155 -9.71 -28.97 0.93
N ARG A 156 -10.37 -28.01 0.26
CA ARG A 156 -9.76 -27.06 -0.68
C ARG A 156 -9.01 -27.73 -1.83
N THR A 157 -9.49 -28.89 -2.26
CA THR A 157 -8.89 -29.70 -3.33
C THR A 157 -9.39 -29.32 -4.73
N ILE A 158 -10.32 -28.37 -4.81
CA ILE A 158 -10.97 -27.93 -6.05
C ILE A 158 -10.12 -26.85 -6.72
N SER A 159 -10.12 -26.85 -8.06
CA SER A 159 -9.43 -25.84 -8.86
C SER A 159 -9.97 -24.44 -8.56
N SER A 160 -9.09 -23.45 -8.47
CA SER A 160 -9.47 -22.05 -8.26
C SER A 160 -10.45 -21.55 -9.33
N SER A 161 -10.30 -22.01 -10.57
CA SER A 161 -11.24 -21.76 -11.67
C SER A 161 -12.66 -22.18 -11.26
N ASP A 162 -12.84 -23.43 -10.84
CA ASP A 162 -14.16 -23.97 -10.48
C ASP A 162 -14.75 -23.23 -9.28
N VAL A 163 -13.94 -22.87 -8.28
CA VAL A 163 -14.39 -22.05 -7.14
C VAL A 163 -14.92 -20.69 -7.61
N THR A 164 -14.25 -20.03 -8.56
CA THR A 164 -14.74 -18.74 -9.09
C THR A 164 -16.04 -18.90 -9.90
N HIS A 165 -16.20 -19.98 -10.66
CA HIS A 165 -17.45 -20.28 -11.37
C HIS A 165 -18.60 -20.52 -10.40
N LEU A 166 -18.40 -21.38 -9.40
CA LEU A 166 -19.39 -21.65 -8.35
C LEU A 166 -19.76 -20.40 -7.57
N HIS A 167 -18.77 -19.54 -7.25
CA HIS A 167 -19.02 -18.26 -6.60
C HIS A 167 -19.90 -17.35 -7.48
N ARG A 168 -19.60 -17.25 -8.78
CA ARG A 168 -20.39 -16.48 -9.74
C ARG A 168 -21.83 -17.00 -9.80
N LEU A 169 -22.03 -18.33 -9.85
CA LEU A 169 -23.37 -18.94 -9.82
C LEU A 169 -24.12 -18.54 -8.54
N LYS A 170 -23.48 -18.66 -7.38
CA LYS A 170 -24.05 -18.22 -6.11
C LYS A 170 -24.46 -16.74 -6.15
N SER A 171 -23.58 -15.86 -6.62
CA SER A 171 -23.89 -14.43 -6.76
C SER A 171 -25.12 -14.19 -7.64
N LEU A 172 -25.25 -14.91 -8.76
CA LEU A 172 -26.39 -14.78 -9.66
C LEU A 172 -27.70 -15.28 -9.02
N VAL A 173 -27.65 -16.35 -8.22
CA VAL A 173 -28.81 -16.80 -7.41
C VAL A 173 -29.25 -15.70 -6.44
N LEU A 174 -28.30 -15.07 -5.73
CA LEU A 174 -28.60 -13.99 -4.78
C LEU A 174 -29.15 -12.74 -5.46
N LEU A 175 -28.65 -12.41 -6.66
CA LEU A 175 -29.15 -11.35 -7.51
C LEU A 175 -30.47 -11.69 -8.21
N ARG A 176 -30.90 -12.97 -8.15
CA ARG A 176 -32.12 -13.50 -8.77
C ARG A 176 -32.16 -13.33 -10.29
N ASP A 177 -30.98 -13.30 -10.90
CA ASP A 177 -30.82 -13.15 -12.34
C ASP A 177 -30.88 -14.53 -13.00
N ILE A 178 -32.10 -14.99 -13.32
CA ILE A 178 -32.35 -16.35 -13.80
C ILE A 178 -31.77 -16.57 -15.20
N GLU A 179 -31.82 -15.56 -16.07
CA GLU A 179 -31.31 -15.66 -17.45
C GLU A 179 -29.80 -15.85 -17.44
N ARG A 180 -29.07 -14.95 -16.75
CA ARG A 180 -27.61 -15.08 -16.65
C ARG A 180 -27.19 -16.30 -15.85
N LEU A 181 -27.99 -16.73 -14.87
CA LEU A 181 -27.71 -17.96 -14.12
C LEU A 181 -27.76 -19.21 -15.00
N LYS A 182 -28.75 -19.30 -15.91
CA LYS A 182 -28.84 -20.41 -16.87
C LYS A 182 -27.64 -20.44 -17.82
N ASP A 183 -27.22 -19.30 -18.33
CA ASP A 183 -26.07 -19.22 -19.23
C ASP A 183 -24.77 -19.54 -18.49
N ALA A 184 -24.60 -19.02 -17.28
CA ALA A 184 -23.44 -19.32 -16.44
C ALA A 184 -23.38 -20.81 -16.04
N LEU A 185 -24.52 -21.47 -15.85
CA LEU A 185 -24.57 -22.92 -15.57
C LEU A 185 -24.06 -23.75 -16.75
N LYS A 186 -24.47 -23.41 -17.98
CA LYS A 186 -23.96 -24.08 -19.18
C LYS A 186 -22.44 -23.92 -19.31
N GLN A 187 -21.95 -22.69 -19.12
CA GLN A 187 -20.51 -22.41 -19.14
C GLN A 187 -19.76 -23.20 -18.07
N PHE A 188 -20.29 -23.28 -16.85
CA PHE A 188 -19.70 -24.07 -15.78
C PHE A 188 -19.63 -25.56 -16.15
N GLN A 189 -20.69 -26.12 -16.73
CA GLN A 189 -20.69 -27.53 -17.12
C GLN A 189 -19.66 -27.85 -18.22
N GLU A 190 -19.40 -26.92 -19.13
CA GLU A 190 -18.41 -27.07 -20.22
C GLU A 190 -16.97 -26.84 -19.76
N GLN A 191 -16.75 -25.96 -18.78
CA GLN A 191 -15.42 -25.51 -18.36
C GLN A 191 -14.93 -26.10 -17.03
N SER A 192 -15.81 -26.80 -16.30
CA SER A 192 -15.50 -27.38 -15.00
C SER A 192 -14.41 -28.45 -15.11
N LEU A 193 -13.40 -28.34 -14.25
CA LEU A 193 -12.38 -29.37 -14.06
C LEU A 193 -12.73 -30.35 -12.92
N MET A 194 -13.89 -30.15 -12.26
CA MET A 194 -14.38 -31.10 -11.26
C MET A 194 -14.81 -32.42 -11.90
N LEU A 195 -14.83 -33.47 -11.08
CA LEU A 195 -15.44 -34.74 -11.47
C LEU A 195 -16.86 -34.53 -12.03
N PRO A 196 -17.23 -35.28 -13.07
CA PRO A 196 -18.51 -35.07 -13.76
C PRO A 196 -19.70 -35.30 -12.83
N ASP A 197 -19.58 -36.20 -11.86
CA ASP A 197 -20.66 -36.48 -10.92
C ASP A 197 -20.86 -35.33 -9.93
N HIS A 198 -19.77 -34.74 -9.44
CA HIS A 198 -19.84 -33.53 -8.61
C HIS A 198 -20.43 -32.34 -9.39
N THR A 199 -20.03 -32.19 -10.65
CA THR A 199 -20.56 -31.14 -11.54
C THR A 199 -22.07 -31.31 -11.73
N LYS A 200 -22.56 -32.54 -11.98
CA LYS A 200 -24.00 -32.83 -12.09
C LYS A 200 -24.77 -32.48 -10.82
N VAL A 201 -24.23 -32.85 -9.65
CA VAL A 201 -24.84 -32.53 -8.34
C VAL A 201 -24.94 -31.02 -8.16
N ALA A 202 -23.83 -30.28 -8.32
CA ALA A 202 -23.83 -28.82 -8.19
C ALA A 202 -24.85 -28.18 -9.15
N THR A 203 -24.84 -28.59 -10.42
CA THR A 203 -25.76 -28.08 -11.45
C THR A 203 -27.21 -28.36 -11.08
N SER A 204 -27.51 -29.54 -10.54
CA SER A 204 -28.85 -29.92 -10.08
C SER A 204 -29.33 -29.07 -8.91
N LEU A 205 -28.45 -28.77 -7.93
CA LEU A 205 -28.77 -27.88 -6.81
C LEU A 205 -29.08 -26.45 -7.29
N PHE A 206 -28.31 -25.91 -8.24
CA PHE A 206 -28.60 -24.60 -8.83
C PHE A 206 -29.87 -24.62 -9.71
N HIS A 207 -30.15 -25.73 -10.40
CA HIS A 207 -31.40 -25.90 -11.14
C HIS A 207 -32.63 -25.92 -10.23
N TYR A 208 -32.51 -26.50 -9.04
CA TYR A 208 -33.56 -26.45 -8.02
C TYR A 208 -33.88 -25.00 -7.61
N TRP A 209 -32.88 -24.14 -7.44
CA TRP A 209 -33.12 -22.71 -7.23
C TRP A 209 -33.90 -22.05 -8.37
N ILE A 210 -33.57 -22.38 -9.63
CA ILE A 210 -34.25 -21.83 -10.80
C ILE A 210 -35.71 -22.29 -10.91
N THR A 211 -36.01 -23.52 -10.52
CA THR A 211 -37.31 -24.17 -10.76
C THR A 211 -38.27 -24.02 -9.59
N ASP A 212 -37.78 -24.17 -8.36
CA ASP A 212 -38.64 -24.29 -7.18
C ASP A 212 -38.56 -23.06 -6.26
N ILE A 213 -37.41 -22.38 -6.16
CA ILE A 213 -37.23 -21.29 -5.19
C ILE A 213 -37.44 -19.89 -5.80
N LEU A 214 -36.78 -19.58 -6.91
CA LEU A 214 -36.82 -18.25 -7.54
C LEU A 214 -38.17 -17.90 -8.21
N PRO A 215 -38.88 -18.84 -8.88
CA PRO A 215 -40.13 -18.52 -9.58
C PRO A 215 -41.29 -18.10 -8.68
N VAL A 216 -41.26 -18.46 -7.39
CA VAL A 216 -42.36 -18.26 -6.44
C VAL A 216 -42.69 -16.78 -6.23
N LYS A 217 -41.76 -15.87 -6.50
CA LYS A 217 -41.95 -14.43 -6.22
C LYS A 217 -42.50 -13.60 -7.38
N ASN A 218 -42.67 -14.18 -8.56
CA ASN A 218 -43.28 -13.50 -9.72
C ASN A 218 -44.79 -13.74 -9.83
N ARG A 219 -45.39 -14.47 -8.86
CA ARG A 219 -46.84 -14.57 -8.71
C ARG A 219 -47.33 -13.41 -7.84
N LYS A 220 -47.44 -12.23 -8.44
CA LYS A 220 -48.23 -11.11 -7.91
C LYS A 220 -49.18 -10.65 -8.98
#